data_AF-A0A257NSC6-F1
#
_entry.id   AF-A0A257NSC6-F1
#
_cell.length_a   1.000
_cell.length_b   1.000
_cell.length_c   1.000
_cell.angle_alpha   90.00
_cell.angle_beta   90.00
_cell.angle_gamma   90.00
#
_symmetry.space_group_name_H-M   'P 1'
#
loop_
_entity.id
_entity.type
_entity.pdbx_description
1 polymer ?
#
loop_
_entity_poly.entity_id
_entity_poly.type
_entity_poly.pdbx_seq_one_letter_code
_entity_poly.pdbx_strand_id
1 'polypeptide(L)'
;MPIPSDCTTIAAPAGQLLEVLEVTQLNGLLEENPPLAVSLTRRNPYLDPLNHIQLTVLERYRDESLTDAERDMWRDPLLRTINAIAAGMRNTG
;
A
#
# COMPACT_ATOMS: atom_id res chain seq x y z
N MET A 1 5.91 -11.18 28.35
CA MET A 1 5.91 -12.09 27.20
C MET A 1 6.29 -11.27 25.99
N PRO A 2 7.47 -11.46 25.37
CA PRO A 2 7.88 -10.63 24.24
C PRO A 2 7.25 -11.18 22.96
N ILE A 3 6.70 -10.27 22.16
CA ILE A 3 6.27 -10.49 20.78
C ILE A 3 7.52 -10.36 19.88
N PRO A 4 7.77 -11.32 18.96
CA PRO A 4 8.99 -11.32 18.17
C PRO A 4 8.97 -10.21 17.11
N SER A 5 10.17 -9.68 16.87
CA SER A 5 10.48 -8.51 16.06
C SER A 5 10.95 -8.93 14.66
N ASP A 6 10.04 -9.28 13.76
CA ASP A 6 10.40 -9.48 12.35
C ASP A 6 9.26 -9.00 11.43
N CYS A 7 9.25 -7.71 11.15
CA CYS A 7 8.55 -7.13 10.00
C CYS A 7 9.28 -5.85 9.59
N THR A 8 10.39 -6.04 8.89
CA THR A 8 11.30 -4.97 8.48
C THR A 8 10.80 -4.32 7.18
N THR A 9 10.60 -3.00 7.25
CA THR A 9 10.61 -2.03 6.14
C THR A 9 9.33 -1.89 5.31
N ILE A 10 8.30 -1.20 5.83
CA ILE A 10 7.78 0.12 5.38
C ILE A 10 6.88 0.66 6.52
N ALA A 11 7.46 1.01 7.67
CA ALA A 11 6.74 1.80 8.66
C ALA A 11 7.14 3.27 8.41
N ALA A 12 6.21 4.08 7.92
CA ALA A 12 6.33 5.52 8.14
C ALA A 12 6.60 5.73 9.64
N PRO A 13 7.55 6.59 10.04
CA PRO A 13 7.99 6.66 11.42
C PRO A 13 6.78 7.04 12.27
N ALA A 14 6.30 6.11 13.10
CA ALA A 14 5.06 6.26 13.88
C ALA A 14 5.03 7.58 14.68
N GLY A 15 6.21 8.15 15.00
CA GLY A 15 6.35 9.46 15.63
C GLY A 15 5.72 10.63 14.84
N GLN A 16 5.84 10.67 13.51
CA GLN A 16 5.32 11.79 12.72
C GLN A 16 3.79 11.84 12.72
N LEU A 17 3.13 10.67 12.75
CA LEU A 17 1.68 10.60 12.80
C LEU A 17 1.14 11.06 14.16
N LEU A 18 1.86 10.76 15.24
CA LEU A 18 1.52 11.16 16.60
C LEU A 18 1.59 12.68 16.77
N GLU A 19 2.61 13.34 16.21
CA GLU A 19 2.75 14.80 16.24
C GLU A 19 1.57 15.50 15.55
N VAL A 20 1.10 14.97 14.42
CA VAL A 20 -0.06 15.52 13.70
C VAL A 20 -1.34 15.40 14.53
N LEU A 21 -1.54 14.27 15.20
CA LEU A 21 -2.70 14.05 16.08
C LEU A 21 -2.66 14.98 17.31
N GLU A 22 -1.47 15.24 17.86
CA GLU A 22 -1.29 16.17 18.98
C GLU A 22 -1.60 17.61 18.58
N VAL A 23 -1.09 18.09 17.45
CA VAL A 23 -1.39 19.45 16.95
C VAL A 23 -2.87 19.62 16.62
N THR A 24 -3.52 18.57 16.09
CA THR A 24 -4.94 18.60 15.73
C THR A 24 -5.88 18.28 16.91
N GLN A 25 -5.34 17.91 18.08
CA GLN A 25 -6.09 17.48 19.26
C GLN A 25 -7.07 16.33 18.97
N LEU A 26 -6.68 15.42 18.06
CA LEU A 26 -7.47 14.24 17.69
C LEU A 26 -6.89 12.98 18.33
N ASN A 27 -7.78 12.08 18.74
CA ASN A 27 -7.44 10.76 19.28
C ASN A 27 -7.18 9.72 18.18
N GLY A 28 -7.51 10.05 16.93
CA GLY A 28 -7.25 9.21 15.77
C GLY A 28 -7.42 9.91 14.44
N LEU A 29 -6.80 9.34 13.39
CA LEU A 29 -6.96 9.86 12.03
C LEU A 29 -8.44 9.83 11.63
N LEU A 30 -8.90 10.91 10.98
CA LEU A 30 -10.26 11.05 10.45
C LEU A 30 -11.38 10.97 11.51
N GLU A 31 -11.08 11.23 12.79
CA GLU A 31 -12.08 11.28 13.87
C GLU A 31 -13.21 12.28 13.55
N GLU A 32 -12.87 13.41 12.91
CA GLU A 32 -13.83 14.45 12.51
C GLU A 32 -14.62 14.10 11.22
N ASN A 33 -14.24 13.04 10.49
CA ASN A 33 -14.94 12.60 9.29
C ASN A 33 -15.19 11.07 9.28
N PRO A 34 -16.10 10.58 10.14
CA PRO A 34 -16.39 9.14 10.26
C PRO A 34 -16.83 8.45 8.96
N PRO A 35 -17.65 9.07 8.07
CA PRO A 35 -18.00 8.45 6.80
C PRO A 35 -16.79 8.17 5.90
N LEU A 36 -15.83 9.11 5.84
CA LEU A 36 -14.59 8.94 5.09
C LEU A 36 -13.70 7.86 5.70
N ALA A 37 -13.59 7.83 7.03
CA ALA A 37 -12.86 6.79 7.76
C ALA A 37 -13.42 5.39 7.41
N VAL A 38 -14.74 5.20 7.50
CA VAL A 38 -15.39 3.93 7.13
C VAL A 38 -15.15 3.58 5.65
N SER A 39 -15.23 4.57 4.75
CA SER A 39 -14.97 4.35 3.32
C SER A 39 -13.52 3.92 3.03
N LEU A 40 -12.54 4.46 3.75
CA LEU A 40 -11.13 4.05 3.64
C LEU A 40 -10.90 2.66 4.24
N THR A 41 -11.41 2.41 5.45
CA THR A 41 -11.27 1.11 6.12
C THR A 41 -11.88 -0.03 5.32
N ARG A 42 -12.97 0.21 4.57
CA ARG A 42 -13.56 -0.80 3.66
C ARG A 42 -12.71 -1.07 2.41
N ARG A 43 -11.86 -0.13 1.99
CA ARG A 43 -11.01 -0.25 0.80
C ARG A 43 -9.66 -0.90 1.10
N ASN A 44 -9.10 -0.63 2.28
CA ASN A 44 -7.78 -1.14 2.68
C ASN A 44 -7.62 -2.67 2.49
N PRO A 45 -8.61 -3.53 2.81
CA PRO A 45 -8.48 -4.98 2.61
C PRO A 45 -8.26 -5.43 1.16
N TYR A 46 -8.55 -4.57 0.17
CA TYR A 46 -8.32 -4.86 -1.24
C TYR A 46 -6.96 -4.34 -1.73
N LEU A 47 -6.35 -3.38 -1.02
CA LEU A 47 -5.05 -2.85 -1.38
C LEU A 47 -3.93 -3.83 -1.04
N ASP A 48 -4.00 -4.51 0.11
CA ASP A 48 -2.94 -5.45 0.52
C ASP A 48 -2.76 -6.62 -0.48
N PRO A 49 -3.82 -7.31 -0.94
CA PRO A 49 -3.68 -8.33 -1.97
C PRO A 49 -3.16 -7.77 -3.30
N LEU A 50 -3.63 -6.58 -3.72
CA LEU A 50 -3.17 -5.95 -4.96
C LEU A 50 -1.70 -5.55 -4.90
N ASN A 51 -1.23 -5.05 -3.75
CA ASN A 51 0.18 -4.76 -3.50
C ASN A 51 1.02 -6.04 -3.59
N HIS A 52 0.57 -7.14 -3.00
CA HIS A 52 1.28 -8.42 -3.07
C HIS A 52 1.37 -8.98 -4.50
N ILE A 53 0.27 -8.89 -5.27
CA ILE A 53 0.27 -9.25 -6.69
C ILE A 53 1.24 -8.35 -7.47
N GLN A 54 1.22 -7.03 -7.23
CA GLN A 54 2.13 -6.11 -7.89
C GLN A 54 3.60 -6.45 -7.62
N LEU A 55 3.96 -6.77 -6.38
CA LEU A 55 5.31 -7.19 -6.02
C LEU A 55 5.74 -8.44 -6.79
N THR A 56 4.89 -9.47 -6.80
CA THR A 56 5.15 -10.72 -7.52
C THR A 56 5.36 -10.50 -9.02
N VAL A 57 4.51 -9.65 -9.63
CA VAL A 57 4.61 -9.34 -11.07
C VAL A 57 5.84 -8.49 -11.36
N LEU A 58 6.16 -7.52 -10.49
CA LEU A 58 7.33 -6.66 -10.64
C LEU A 58 8.64 -7.46 -10.55
N GLU A 59 8.71 -8.43 -9.63
CA GLU A 59 9.84 -9.36 -9.53
C GLU A 59 10.05 -10.12 -10.84
N ARG A 60 8.99 -10.70 -11.40
CA ARG A 60 9.04 -11.42 -12.69
C ARG A 60 9.39 -10.52 -13.88
N TYR A 61 8.86 -9.30 -13.90
CA TYR A 61 9.19 -8.31 -14.93
C TYR A 61 10.66 -7.86 -14.86
N ARG A 62 11.29 -7.94 -13.67
CA ARG A 62 12.70 -7.57 -13.45
C ARG A 62 13.67 -8.77 -13.44
N ASP A 63 13.17 -9.99 -13.66
CA ASP A 63 13.98 -11.21 -13.60
C ASP A 63 14.88 -11.34 -14.84
N GLU A 64 16.15 -10.94 -14.69
CA GLU A 64 17.17 -10.99 -15.75
C GLU A 64 17.50 -12.41 -16.24
N SER A 65 17.07 -13.46 -15.53
CA SER A 65 17.24 -14.85 -15.97
C SER A 65 16.27 -15.27 -17.09
N LEU A 66 15.17 -14.54 -17.25
CA LEU A 66 14.17 -14.75 -18.30
C LEU A 66 14.57 -14.07 -19.60
N THR A 67 14.03 -14.53 -20.73
CA THR A 67 14.16 -13.82 -22.01
C THR A 67 13.40 -12.49 -22.00
N ASP A 68 13.78 -11.56 -22.88
CA ASP A 68 13.07 -10.28 -23.03
C ASP A 68 11.57 -10.47 -23.31
N ALA A 69 11.22 -11.47 -24.12
CA ALA A 69 9.83 -11.80 -24.44
C ALA A 69 9.05 -12.29 -23.21
N GLU A 70 9.66 -13.16 -22.39
CA GLU A 70 9.05 -13.67 -21.16
C GLU A 70 8.88 -12.56 -20.10
N ARG A 71 9.85 -11.64 -20.00
CA ARG A 71 9.71 -10.46 -19.13
C ARG A 71 8.59 -9.55 -19.63
N ASP A 72 8.50 -9.31 -20.93
CA ASP A 72 7.49 -8.40 -21.51
C ASP A 72 6.05 -8.89 -21.29
N MET A 73 5.83 -10.21 -21.18
CA MET A 73 4.54 -10.78 -20.78
C MET A 73 4.03 -10.27 -19.42
N TRP A 74 4.93 -9.84 -18.53
CA TRP A 74 4.57 -9.30 -17.21
C TRP A 74 4.29 -7.79 -17.21
N ARG A 75 4.56 -7.09 -18.32
CA ARG A 75 4.31 -5.65 -18.46
C ARG A 75 2.83 -5.29 -18.27
N ASP A 76 1.95 -5.97 -18.99
CA ASP A 76 0.52 -5.69 -18.97
C ASP A 76 -0.10 -5.97 -17.59
N PRO A 77 0.16 -7.11 -16.94
CA PRO A 77 -0.24 -7.33 -15.56
C PRO A 77 0.27 -6.25 -14.59
N LEU A 78 1.52 -5.79 -14.74
CA LEU A 78 2.09 -4.75 -13.89
C LEU A 78 1.37 -3.41 -14.04
N LEU A 79 1.09 -3.00 -15.29
CA LEU A 79 0.35 -1.77 -15.56
C LEU A 79 -1.08 -1.85 -15.00
N ARG A 80 -1.71 -3.03 -15.04
CA ARG A 80 -3.04 -3.25 -14.45
C ARG A 80 -3.02 -3.10 -12.92
N THR A 81 -2.01 -3.63 -12.23
CA THR A 81 -1.92 -3.46 -10.77
C THR A 81 -1.68 -2.01 -10.38
N ILE A 82 -0.81 -1.29 -11.12
CA ILE A 82 -0.56 0.15 -10.90
C ILE A 82 -1.88 0.93 -11.01
N ASN A 83 -2.64 0.71 -12.08
CA ASN A 83 -3.92 1.39 -12.30
C ASN A 83 -4.96 1.02 -11.22
N ALA A 84 -5.02 -0.24 -10.81
CA ALA A 84 -5.95 -0.70 -9.76
C ALA A 84 -5.65 -0.07 -8.40
N ILE A 85 -4.36 0.00 -8.02
CA ILE A 85 -3.92 0.64 -6.78
C ILE A 85 -4.20 2.14 -6.83
N ALA A 86 -3.87 2.83 -7.94
CA ALA A 86 -4.15 4.25 -8.10
C ALA A 86 -5.65 4.56 -7.96
N ALA A 87 -6.52 3.75 -8.59
CA ALA A 87 -7.97 3.89 -8.45
C ALA A 87 -8.46 3.65 -7.01
N GLY A 88 -7.85 2.71 -6.28
CA GLY A 88 -8.17 2.42 -4.88
C GLY A 88 -7.75 3.52 -3.91
N MET A 89 -6.56 4.09 -4.13
CA MET A 89 -5.95 5.16 -3.34
C MET A 89 -6.67 6.51 -3.54
N ARG A 90 -7.30 6.72 -4.71
CA ARG A 90 -7.98 7.98 -5.08
C ARG A 90 -7.02 9.18 -4.97
N ASN A 91 -7.46 10.27 -4.35
CA ASN A 91 -6.71 11.53 -4.29
C ASN A 91 -5.70 11.46 -3.14
N THR A 92 -4.41 11.42 -3.46
CA THR A 92 -3.30 11.36 -2.49
C THR A 92 -2.38 12.58 -2.59
N GLY A 93 -2.87 13.68 -3.17
CA GLY A 93 -2.11 14.92 -3.41
C GLY A 93 -2.20 15.92 -2.26
#